data_AF-A0A3C1ZW87-F1
#
_entry.id   AF-A0A3C1ZW87-F1
#
_cell.length_a   1.000
_cell.length_b   1.000
_cell.length_c   1.000
_cell.angle_alpha   90.00
_cell.angle_beta   90.00
_cell.angle_gamma   90.00
#
_symmetry.space_group_name_H-M   'P 1'
#
loop_
_entity.id
_entity.type
_entity.pdbx_description
1 polymer ?
#
loop_
_entity_poly.entity_id
_entity_poly.type
_entity_poly.pdbx_seq_one_letter_code
_entity_poly.pdbx_strand_id
1 'polypeptide(L)'
;MTTPKIGGIAGIIEALLYVIGFVFLALVFGPAMAEGTSDLDKLSFVLENKTLYQVWNLLIYVVFGLVLIPLTIAINGHFQSGSLMSSKVAPVLGFIWAVLVIAS
;
A
#
# COMPACT_ATOMS: atom_id res chain seq x y z
N MET A 1 16.60 9.09 -14.89
CA MET A 1 15.48 9.94 -14.43
C MET A 1 15.92 10.74 -13.22
N THR A 2 15.37 11.93 -12.98
CA THR A 2 15.66 12.71 -11.76
C THR A 2 14.85 12.18 -10.58
N THR A 3 15.38 12.33 -9.36
CA THR A 3 14.72 11.88 -8.11
C THR A 3 13.27 12.38 -7.98
N PRO A 4 12.93 13.66 -8.28
CA PRO A 4 11.54 14.12 -8.25
C PRO A 4 10.62 13.44 -9.27
N LYS A 5 11.13 13.10 -10.47
CA LYS A 5 10.34 12.38 -11.48
C LYS A 5 10.01 10.95 -11.03
N ILE A 6 10.99 10.28 -10.41
CA ILE A 6 10.77 8.94 -9.83
C ILE A 6 9.72 9.02 -8.71
N GLY A 7 9.84 10.02 -7.82
CA GLY A 7 8.87 10.26 -6.75
C GLY A 7 7.46 10.54 -7.26
N GLY A 8 7.31 11.36 -8.30
CA GLY A 8 6.01 11.64 -8.91
C GLY A 8 5.35 10.39 -9.50
N ILE A 9 6.12 9.54 -10.20
CA ILE A 9 5.61 8.27 -10.72
C ILE A 9 5.25 7.32 -9.58
N ALA A 10 6.10 7.21 -8.57
CA ALA A 10 5.82 6.39 -7.39
C ALA A 10 4.51 6.83 -6.71
N GLY A 11 4.32 8.14 -6.48
CA GLY A 11 3.08 8.66 -5.88
C GLY A 11 1.82 8.36 -6.71
N ILE A 12 1.90 8.41 -8.05
CA ILE A 12 0.78 8.03 -8.91
C ILE A 12 0.48 6.53 -8.80
N ILE A 13 1.51 5.69 -8.79
CA ILE A 13 1.36 4.24 -8.63
C ILE A 13 0.71 3.91 -7.27
N GLU A 14 1.21 4.50 -6.19
CA GLU A 14 0.64 4.35 -4.84
C GLU A 14 -0.84 4.75 -4.79
N ALA A 15 -1.20 5.88 -5.40
CA ALA A 15 -2.58 6.34 -5.48
C ALA A 15 -3.48 5.36 -6.26
N LEU A 16 -2.99 4.82 -7.38
CA LEU A 16 -3.72 3.82 -8.17
C LEU A 16 -3.90 2.51 -7.39
N LEU A 17 -2.85 2.04 -6.72
CA LEU A 17 -2.91 0.86 -5.86
C LEU A 17 -3.92 1.05 -4.72
N TYR A 18 -3.98 2.23 -4.11
CA TYR A 18 -4.99 2.57 -3.11
C TYR A 18 -6.41 2.47 -3.67
N VAL A 19 -6.66 3.07 -4.83
CA VAL A 19 -7.99 3.03 -5.47
C VAL A 19 -8.38 1.59 -5.79
N ILE A 20 -7.46 0.80 -6.37
CA ILE A 20 -7.68 -0.63 -6.64
C ILE A 20 -8.00 -1.37 -5.34
N GLY A 21 -7.22 -1.12 -4.29
CA GLY A 21 -7.38 -1.74 -2.97
C GLY A 21 -8.79 -1.53 -2.40
N PHE A 22 -9.24 -0.28 -2.39
CA PHE A 22 -10.59 0.08 -1.91
C PHE A 22 -11.71 -0.45 -2.79
N VAL A 23 -11.53 -0.45 -4.11
CA VAL A 23 -12.52 -1.02 -5.04
C VAL A 23 -12.72 -2.52 -4.78
N PHE A 24 -11.63 -3.26 -4.57
CA PHE A 24 -11.71 -4.68 -4.20
C PHE A 24 -12.39 -4.88 -2.85
N LEU A 25 -12.02 -4.11 -1.83
CA LEU A 25 -12.64 -4.19 -0.50
C LEU A 25 -14.15 -3.93 -0.57
N ALA A 26 -14.57 -2.89 -1.31
CA ALA A 26 -15.96 -2.48 -1.39
C ALA A 26 -16.82 -3.38 -2.29
N LEU A 27 -16.31 -3.73 -3.48
CA LEU A 27 -17.12 -4.39 -4.50
C LEU A 27 -16.91 -5.90 -4.58
N VAL A 28 -15.71 -6.39 -4.25
CA VAL A 28 -15.37 -7.81 -4.36
C VAL A 28 -15.50 -8.50 -3.00
N PHE A 29 -14.91 -7.95 -1.96
CA PHE A 29 -14.87 -8.57 -0.63
C PHE A 29 -16.01 -8.15 0.31
N GLY A 30 -16.89 -7.25 -0.13
CA GLY A 30 -18.06 -6.80 0.61
C GLY A 30 -18.90 -7.94 1.22
N PRO A 31 -19.24 -9.01 0.47
CA PRO A 31 -20.03 -10.13 1.01
C PRO A 31 -19.36 -10.84 2.19
N ALA A 32 -18.03 -11.03 2.15
CA ALA A 32 -17.28 -11.65 3.25
C ALA A 32 -17.09 -10.72 4.46
N MET A 33 -17.27 -9.41 4.27
CA MET A 33 -17.16 -8.40 5.33
C MET A 33 -18.52 -7.99 5.92
N ALA A 34 -19.63 -8.55 5.42
CA ALA A 34 -20.96 -8.26 5.94
C ALA A 34 -21.11 -8.73 7.41
N GLU A 35 -21.74 -7.92 8.25
CA GLU A 35 -22.05 -8.28 9.63
C GLU A 35 -22.93 -9.53 9.69
N GLY A 36 -22.60 -10.45 10.61
CA GLY A 36 -23.31 -11.72 10.75
C GLY A 36 -22.76 -12.87 9.90
N THR A 37 -21.79 -12.62 9.01
CA THR A 37 -21.12 -13.68 8.24
C THR A 37 -20.24 -14.54 9.15
N SER A 38 -20.48 -15.86 9.17
CA SER A 38 -19.68 -16.79 10.00
C SER A 38 -18.25 -16.91 9.48
N ASP A 39 -17.31 -17.31 10.34
CA ASP A 39 -15.91 -17.50 9.93
C ASP A 39 -15.74 -18.62 8.89
N LEU A 40 -16.62 -19.62 8.92
CA LEU A 40 -16.70 -20.70 7.93
C LEU A 40 -17.12 -20.17 6.54
N ASP A 41 -18.09 -19.26 6.50
CA ASP A 41 -18.54 -18.65 5.25
C ASP A 41 -17.48 -17.70 4.67
N LYS A 42 -16.79 -16.94 5.53
CA LYS A 42 -15.64 -16.10 5.12
C LYS A 42 -14.52 -16.93 4.53
N LEU A 43 -14.14 -18.02 5.19
CA LEU A 43 -13.10 -18.91 4.70
C LEU A 43 -13.50 -19.52 3.36
N SER A 44 -14.74 -19.98 3.22
CA SER A 44 -15.27 -20.53 1.97
C SER A 44 -15.21 -19.51 0.83
N PHE A 45 -15.63 -18.27 1.09
CA PHE A 45 -15.55 -17.18 0.13
C PHE A 45 -14.11 -16.88 -0.32
N VAL A 46 -13.16 -16.86 0.63
CA VAL A 46 -11.73 -16.65 0.31
C VAL A 46 -11.18 -17.80 -0.51
N LEU A 47 -11.58 -19.04 -0.23
CA LEU A 47 -11.15 -20.22 -0.99
C LEU A 47 -11.71 -20.21 -2.42
N GLU A 48 -12.96 -19.80 -2.60
CA GLU A 48 -13.58 -19.63 -3.92
C GLU A 48 -12.90 -18.51 -4.74
N ASN A 49 -12.51 -17.42 -4.08
CA ASN A 49 -11.88 -16.24 -4.71
C ASN A 49 -10.37 -16.18 -4.49
N LYS A 50 -9.72 -17.31 -4.22
CA LYS A 50 -8.33 -17.39 -3.75
C LYS A 50 -7.35 -16.60 -4.61
N THR A 51 -7.45 -16.73 -5.93
CA THR A 51 -6.56 -16.03 -6.87
C THR A 51 -6.71 -14.52 -6.77
N LEU A 52 -7.94 -14.01 -6.70
CA LEU A 52 -8.21 -12.58 -6.56
C LEU A 52 -7.69 -12.06 -5.22
N TYR A 53 -7.89 -12.81 -4.14
CA TYR A 53 -7.38 -12.47 -2.82
C TYR A 53 -5.84 -12.42 -2.79
N GLN A 54 -5.16 -13.39 -3.43
CA GLN A 54 -3.70 -13.40 -3.55
C GLN A 54 -3.17 -12.23 -4.37
N VAL A 55 -3.77 -11.94 -5.53
CA VAL A 55 -3.36 -10.80 -6.37
C VAL A 55 -3.55 -9.49 -5.63
N TRP A 56 -4.69 -9.32 -4.96
CA TRP A 56 -4.95 -8.12 -4.15
C TRP A 56 -3.91 -7.96 -3.03
N ASN A 57 -3.60 -9.03 -2.29
CA ASN A 57 -2.56 -9.01 -1.26
C ASN A 57 -1.19 -8.61 -1.83
N LEU A 58 -0.78 -9.23 -2.94
CA LEU A 58 0.50 -8.93 -3.58
C LEU A 58 0.59 -7.46 -4.02
N LEU A 59 -0.50 -6.91 -4.58
CA LEU A 59 -0.54 -5.51 -5.01
C LEU A 59 -0.47 -4.53 -3.83
N ILE A 60 -1.27 -4.77 -2.79
CA ILE A 60 -1.44 -3.82 -1.68
C ILE A 60 -0.34 -3.93 -0.62
N TYR A 61 0.25 -5.10 -0.42
CA TYR A 61 1.29 -5.28 0.59
C TYR A 61 2.70 -5.27 0.00
N VAL A 62 2.93 -5.99 -1.10
CA VAL A 62 4.28 -6.12 -1.67
C VAL A 62 4.59 -4.99 -2.65
N VAL A 63 3.78 -4.83 -3.69
CA VAL A 63 4.05 -3.83 -4.73
C VAL A 63 3.97 -2.42 -4.16
N PHE A 64 2.93 -2.11 -3.39
CA PHE A 64 2.79 -0.84 -2.70
C PHE A 64 3.99 -0.56 -1.77
N GLY A 65 4.32 -1.48 -0.86
CA GLY A 65 5.44 -1.29 0.05
C GLY A 65 6.78 -1.07 -0.66
N LEU A 66 7.02 -1.75 -1.79
CA LEU A 66 8.21 -1.55 -2.61
C LEU A 66 8.23 -0.19 -3.32
N VAL A 67 7.08 0.30 -3.82
CA VAL A 67 6.97 1.58 -4.52
C VAL A 67 7.00 2.77 -3.54
N LEU A 68 6.60 2.56 -2.30
CA LEU A 68 6.71 3.55 -1.23
C LEU A 68 8.17 3.91 -0.89
N ILE A 69 9.13 3.00 -1.09
CA ILE A 69 10.56 3.24 -0.86
C ILE A 69 11.10 4.40 -1.73
N PRO A 70 11.02 4.36 -3.08
CA PRO A 70 11.46 5.46 -3.91
C PRO A 70 10.64 6.74 -3.70
N LEU A 71 9.35 6.64 -3.35
CA LEU A 71 8.55 7.81 -2.95
C LEU A 71 9.14 8.49 -1.70
N THR A 72 9.45 7.71 -0.67
CA THR A 72 10.05 8.20 0.58
C THR A 72 11.40 8.88 0.33
N ILE A 73 12.25 8.28 -0.51
CA ILE A 73 13.54 8.87 -0.91
C ILE A 73 13.33 10.20 -1.64
N ALA A 74 12.36 10.26 -2.55
CA ALA A 74 12.10 11.46 -3.34
C ALA A 74 11.54 12.62 -2.52
N ILE A 75 10.61 12.33 -1.59
CA ILE A 75 10.08 13.31 -0.64
C ILE A 75 11.22 13.82 0.25
N ASN A 76 12.04 12.92 0.81
CA ASN A 76 13.17 13.32 1.63
C ASN A 76 14.12 14.24 0.86
N GLY A 77 14.46 13.88 -0.38
CA GLY A 77 15.26 14.68 -1.32
C GLY A 77 14.74 16.10 -1.55
N HIS A 78 13.42 16.29 -1.53
CA HIS A 78 12.79 17.60 -1.71
C HIS A 78 12.84 18.47 -0.45
N PHE A 79 12.79 17.87 0.75
CA PHE A 79 12.70 18.58 2.03
C PHE A 79 13.99 18.55 2.87
N GLN A 80 15.15 18.22 2.27
CA GLN A 80 16.42 18.10 2.99
C GLN A 80 16.88 19.41 3.68
N SER A 81 16.45 20.57 3.19
CA SER A 81 16.75 21.88 3.79
C SER A 81 15.76 22.30 4.89
N GLY A 82 14.78 21.45 5.23
CA GLY A 82 13.77 21.74 6.24
C GLY A 82 14.22 21.45 7.68
N SER A 83 13.25 21.41 8.61
CA SER A 83 13.50 21.12 10.02
C SER A 83 14.03 19.70 10.26
N LEU A 84 14.51 19.42 11.48
CA LEU A 84 14.91 18.07 11.90
C LEU A 84 13.79 17.03 11.64
N MET A 85 12.54 17.44 11.84
CA MET A 85 11.37 16.60 11.65
C MET A 85 11.20 16.18 10.19
N SER A 86 11.36 17.12 9.25
CA SER A 86 11.18 16.84 7.81
C SER A 86 12.37 16.12 7.19
N SER A 87 13.59 16.42 7.64
CA SER A 87 14.83 15.90 7.03
C SER A 87 15.30 14.56 7.60
N LYS A 88 14.86 14.17 8.79
CA LYS A 88 15.29 12.92 9.44
C LYS A 88 14.14 12.03 9.90
N VAL A 89 13.11 12.59 10.53
CA VAL A 89 12.04 11.76 11.11
C VAL A 89 11.09 11.24 10.04
N ALA A 90 10.62 12.11 9.15
CA ALA A 90 9.72 11.74 8.05
C ALA A 90 10.23 10.57 7.18
N PRO A 91 11.49 10.55 6.68
CA PRO A 91 11.97 9.41 5.89
C PRO A 91 12.06 8.11 6.69
N VAL A 92 12.46 8.17 7.96
CA VAL A 92 12.50 6.98 8.83
C VAL A 92 11.11 6.37 8.98
N LEU A 93 10.11 7.21 9.24
CA LEU A 93 8.72 6.76 9.31
C LEU A 93 8.22 6.18 7.97
N GLY A 94 8.60 6.79 6.84
CA GLY A 94 8.27 6.27 5.51
C GLY A 94 8.85 4.87 5.27
N PHE A 95 10.12 4.64 5.62
CA PHE A 95 10.72 3.31 5.49
C PHE A 95 10.14 2.29 6.46
N ILE A 96 9.86 2.67 7.71
CA ILE A 96 9.17 1.81 8.67
C ILE A 96 7.80 1.41 8.11
N TRP A 97 7.04 2.36 7.58
CA TRP A 97 5.75 2.09 6.97
C TRP A 97 5.85 1.13 5.78
N ALA A 98 6.84 1.31 4.90
CA ALA A 98 7.09 0.39 3.79
C ALA A 98 7.34 -1.05 4.26
N VAL A 99 8.17 -1.24 5.29
CA VAL A 99 8.46 -2.57 5.84
C VAL A 99 7.23 -3.17 6.52
N LEU A 100 6.47 -2.38 7.29
CA LEU A 100 5.24 -2.83 7.94
C LEU A 100 4.19 -3.30 6.93
N VAL A 101 4.03 -2.55 5.83
CA VAL A 101 3.09 -2.92 4.76
C VAL A 101 3.53 -4.22 4.08
N ILE A 102 4.83 -4.41 3.80
CA ILE A 102 5.33 -5.65 3.20
C ILE A 102 5.15 -6.87 4.12
N ALA A 103 5.22 -6.66 5.44
CA ALA A 103 5.16 -7.73 6.44
C ALA A 103 3.74 -8.07 6.93
N SER A 104 2.71 -7.37 6.44
CA SER A 104 1.30 -7.62 6.77
C SER A 104 0.74 -8.81 6.01
#